data_AF-A0A523KD42-F1
#
_entry.id   AF-A0A523KD42-F1
#
_cell.length_a   1.000
_cell.length_b   1.000
_cell.length_c   1.000
_cell.angle_alpha   90.00
_cell.angle_beta   90.00
_cell.angle_gamma   90.00
#
_symmetry.space_group_name_H-M   'P 1'
#
loop_
_entity.id
_entity.type
_entity.pdbx_description
1 polymer ?
#
loop_
_entity_poly.entity_id
_entity_poly.type
_entity_poly.pdbx_seq_one_letter_code
_entity_poly.pdbx_strand_id
1 'polypeptide(L)'
;MSDISVNQRDIYNVTRLNREVRAVLEGSFPSIWLQGEISNFARPASGHMYLTLKDIHSQVRCAMFKNKNRFLKFEPENGVEVLVRANVSLYEGRGEFQLIIEYMELAGEGGLQRAYEELKQKLFMEGLFEEEHKQPLPNMPRTIGIITSPTGAAIRDILSVLKRRYPAGNIIIYPVAVQGEGSAEQITTMLKTAEKRNECDVLILSRGGGSIEDLWAFNNETLARAIFDCSLPVVSG
;
A
#
# COMPACT_ATOMS: atom_id res chain seq x y z
N MET A 1 -40.14 -61.94 -15.65
CA MET A 1 -40.47 -61.15 -14.43
C MET A 1 -39.28 -60.26 -14.16
N SER A 2 -39.40 -58.99 -14.51
CA SER A 2 -38.36 -57.97 -14.38
C SER A 2 -38.44 -57.34 -12.99
N ASP A 3 -37.43 -57.58 -12.16
CA ASP A 3 -37.23 -56.86 -10.90
C ASP A 3 -36.84 -55.40 -11.19
N ILE A 4 -37.72 -54.47 -10.85
CA ILE A 4 -37.46 -53.04 -10.92
C ILE A 4 -36.70 -52.69 -9.63
N SER A 5 -35.39 -52.51 -9.73
CA SER A 5 -34.58 -51.93 -8.67
C SER A 5 -35.07 -50.51 -8.40
N VAL A 6 -35.77 -50.31 -7.29
CA VAL A 6 -36.15 -48.98 -6.81
C VAL A 6 -34.86 -48.22 -6.52
N ASN A 7 -34.54 -47.26 -7.37
CA ASN A 7 -33.39 -46.37 -7.19
C ASN A 7 -33.63 -45.52 -5.94
N GLN A 8 -33.13 -45.99 -4.80
CA GLN A 8 -33.35 -45.36 -3.50
C GLN A 8 -32.54 -44.06 -3.47
N ARG A 9 -33.23 -42.92 -3.59
CA ARG A 9 -32.59 -41.60 -3.54
C ARG A 9 -31.89 -41.44 -2.19
N ASP A 10 -30.60 -41.08 -2.19
CA ASP A 10 -29.90 -40.67 -0.97
C ASP A 10 -30.38 -39.25 -0.59
N ILE A 11 -31.15 -39.16 0.50
CA ILE A 11 -31.75 -37.90 0.95
C ILE A 11 -30.85 -37.29 2.02
N TYR A 12 -30.23 -36.17 1.70
CA TYR A 12 -29.43 -35.39 2.64
C TYR A 12 -30.32 -34.61 3.60
N ASN A 13 -29.96 -34.60 4.88
CA ASN A 13 -30.40 -33.55 5.79
C ASN A 13 -29.41 -32.37 5.74
N VAL A 14 -29.88 -31.18 6.14
CA VAL A 14 -29.09 -29.94 6.05
C VAL A 14 -27.80 -30.02 6.87
N THR A 15 -27.82 -30.68 8.03
CA THR A 15 -26.63 -30.88 8.88
C THR A 15 -25.55 -31.70 8.16
N ARG A 16 -25.95 -32.80 7.50
CA ARG A 16 -25.04 -33.64 6.70
C ARG A 16 -24.43 -32.82 5.56
N LEU A 17 -25.26 -32.08 4.83
CA LEU A 17 -24.79 -31.21 3.75
C LEU A 17 -23.76 -30.19 4.25
N ASN A 18 -24.09 -29.43 5.30
CA ASN A 18 -23.18 -28.40 5.82
C ASN A 18 -21.86 -28.98 6.33
N ARG A 19 -21.91 -30.13 7.02
CA ARG A 19 -20.71 -30.81 7.49
C ARG A 19 -19.82 -31.30 6.34
N GLU A 20 -20.41 -31.85 5.29
CA GLU A 20 -19.67 -32.30 4.11
C GLU A 20 -19.07 -31.12 3.33
N VAL A 21 -19.83 -30.04 3.11
CA VAL A 21 -19.31 -28.82 2.45
C VAL A 21 -18.17 -28.21 3.26
N ARG A 22 -18.31 -28.13 4.60
CA ARG A 22 -17.24 -27.66 5.46
C ARG A 22 -15.96 -28.47 5.30
N ALA A 23 -16.07 -29.80 5.29
CA ALA A 23 -14.93 -30.70 5.13
C ALA A 23 -14.24 -30.51 3.77
N VAL A 24 -15.02 -30.29 2.70
CA VAL A 24 -14.48 -29.97 1.37
C VAL A 24 -13.72 -28.64 1.40
N LEU A 25 -14.30 -27.58 1.98
CA LEU A 25 -13.65 -26.27 2.08
C LEU A 25 -12.36 -26.34 2.89
N GLU A 26 -12.41 -26.91 4.09
CA GLU A 26 -11.25 -27.02 4.99
C GLU A 26 -10.16 -27.95 4.42
N GLY A 27 -10.53 -28.94 3.60
CA GLY A 27 -9.57 -29.83 2.92
C GLY A 27 -8.97 -29.25 1.63
N SER A 28 -9.66 -28.33 0.97
CA SER A 28 -9.24 -27.76 -0.33
C SER A 28 -8.35 -26.54 -0.20
N PHE A 29 -8.48 -25.79 0.90
CA PHE A 29 -7.72 -24.57 1.12
C PHE A 29 -6.76 -24.74 2.29
N PRO A 30 -5.44 -24.57 2.09
CA PRO A 30 -4.52 -24.40 3.21
C PRO A 30 -4.81 -23.08 3.94
N SER A 31 -4.08 -22.82 5.01
CA SER A 31 -4.10 -21.49 5.63
C SER A 31 -3.65 -20.44 4.61
N ILE A 32 -4.47 -19.40 4.41
CA ILE A 32 -4.27 -18.36 3.40
C ILE A 32 -4.05 -16.99 4.05
N TRP A 33 -3.41 -16.11 3.29
CA TRP A 33 -3.29 -14.69 3.64
C TRP A 33 -4.24 -13.86 2.78
N LEU A 34 -4.94 -12.91 3.42
CA LEU A 34 -5.81 -11.96 2.74
C LEU A 34 -5.54 -10.55 3.26
N GLN A 35 -5.69 -9.57 2.39
CA GLN A 35 -5.72 -8.16 2.75
C GLN A 35 -7.14 -7.63 2.51
N GLY A 36 -7.60 -6.75 3.39
CA GLY A 36 -8.86 -6.05 3.18
C GLY A 36 -9.21 -5.10 4.32
N GLU A 37 -10.27 -4.33 4.12
CA GLU A 37 -10.79 -3.40 5.11
C GLU A 37 -11.75 -4.13 6.07
N ILE A 38 -11.61 -3.86 7.36
CA ILE A 38 -12.55 -4.33 8.39
C ILE A 38 -13.86 -3.54 8.28
N SER A 39 -14.98 -4.25 8.29
CA SER A 39 -16.33 -3.69 8.43
C SER A 39 -17.18 -4.58 9.34
N ASN A 40 -18.32 -4.07 9.82
CA ASN A 40 -19.24 -4.78 10.72
C ASN A 40 -18.54 -5.42 11.94
N PHE A 41 -17.51 -4.77 12.48
CA PHE A 41 -16.76 -5.26 13.63
C PHE A 41 -17.63 -5.33 14.88
N ALA A 42 -17.59 -6.46 15.57
CA ALA A 42 -18.28 -6.70 16.82
C ALA A 42 -17.43 -7.58 17.76
N ARG A 43 -17.37 -7.17 19.03
CA ARG A 43 -16.69 -7.93 20.09
C ARG A 43 -17.63 -8.12 21.30
N PRO A 44 -18.47 -9.16 21.30
CA PRO A 44 -19.37 -9.46 22.42
C PRO A 44 -18.61 -9.85 23.70
N ALA A 45 -19.34 -9.98 24.81
CA ALA A 45 -18.78 -10.33 26.13
C ALA A 45 -18.01 -11.66 26.18
N SER A 46 -18.22 -12.57 25.22
CA SER A 46 -17.43 -13.80 25.07
C SER A 46 -15.95 -13.54 24.73
N GLY A 47 -15.64 -12.34 24.24
CA GLY A 47 -14.31 -11.91 23.86
C GLY A 47 -13.88 -12.35 22.46
N HIS A 48 -14.71 -13.12 21.74
CA HIS A 48 -14.50 -13.41 20.32
C HIS A 48 -14.74 -12.15 19.48
N MET A 49 -13.99 -11.98 18.40
CA MET A 49 -14.21 -10.90 17.43
C MET A 49 -14.91 -11.47 16.20
N TYR A 50 -15.89 -10.73 15.71
CA TYR A 50 -16.58 -11.00 14.46
C TYR A 50 -16.47 -9.76 13.59
N LEU A 51 -16.16 -9.95 12.31
CA LEU A 51 -15.99 -8.85 11.37
C LEU A 51 -16.29 -9.33 9.94
N THR A 52 -16.42 -8.39 9.04
CA THR A 52 -16.44 -8.62 7.60
C THR A 52 -15.17 -8.04 7.02
N LEU A 53 -14.41 -8.87 6.30
CA LEU A 53 -13.27 -8.40 5.51
C LEU A 53 -13.78 -8.12 4.10
N LYS A 54 -13.52 -6.92 3.58
CA LYS A 54 -13.97 -6.51 2.25
C LYS A 54 -12.84 -5.91 1.41
N ASP A 55 -12.98 -6.04 0.10
CA ASP A 55 -12.26 -5.26 -0.91
C ASP A 55 -13.28 -4.42 -1.72
N ILE A 56 -12.87 -3.91 -2.87
CA ILE A 56 -13.72 -3.06 -3.72
C ILE A 56 -14.90 -3.80 -4.39
N HIS A 57 -14.83 -5.12 -4.51
CA HIS A 57 -15.80 -5.95 -5.25
C HIS A 57 -16.49 -7.02 -4.41
N SER A 58 -15.87 -7.44 -3.30
CA SER A 58 -16.24 -8.65 -2.57
C SER A 58 -16.06 -8.47 -1.07
N GLN A 59 -16.77 -9.33 -0.32
CA GLN A 59 -16.70 -9.36 1.13
C GLN A 59 -16.87 -10.77 1.68
N VAL A 60 -16.31 -11.03 2.85
CA VAL A 60 -16.41 -12.33 3.53
C VAL A 60 -16.51 -12.15 5.05
N ARG A 61 -17.40 -12.93 5.69
CA ARG A 61 -17.53 -12.96 7.15
C ARG A 61 -16.33 -13.66 7.78
N CYS A 62 -15.87 -13.11 8.88
CA CYS A 62 -14.70 -13.59 9.60
C CYS A 62 -15.00 -13.71 11.09
N ALA A 63 -14.41 -14.72 11.73
CA ALA A 63 -14.39 -14.88 13.17
C ALA A 63 -12.94 -15.02 13.66
N MET A 64 -12.60 -14.37 14.76
CA MET A 64 -11.32 -14.52 15.44
C MET A 64 -11.56 -14.93 16.89
N PHE A 65 -11.02 -16.08 17.28
CA PHE A 65 -11.27 -16.60 18.61
C PHE A 65 -10.45 -15.87 19.67
N LYS A 66 -11.04 -15.60 20.84
CA LYS A 66 -10.45 -14.82 21.95
C LYS A 66 -9.00 -15.18 22.30
N ASN A 67 -8.64 -16.45 22.15
CA ASN A 67 -7.30 -16.95 22.45
C ASN A 67 -6.24 -16.36 21.53
N LYS A 68 -6.60 -16.02 20.29
CA LYS A 68 -5.73 -15.38 19.30
C LYS A 68 -5.64 -13.88 19.50
N ASN A 69 -6.67 -13.26 20.09
CA ASN A 69 -6.71 -11.82 20.32
C ASN A 69 -5.57 -11.31 21.21
N ARG A 70 -4.97 -12.16 22.05
CA ARG A 70 -3.83 -11.77 22.91
C ARG A 70 -2.57 -11.39 22.12
N PHE A 71 -2.47 -11.78 20.86
CA PHE A 71 -1.32 -11.51 20.00
C PHE A 71 -1.52 -10.30 19.09
N LEU A 72 -2.71 -9.70 19.09
CA LEU A 72 -3.00 -8.47 18.38
C LEU A 72 -2.23 -7.32 19.04
N LYS A 73 -1.44 -6.61 18.24
CA LYS A 73 -0.65 -5.43 18.67
C LYS A 73 -1.39 -4.11 18.45
N PHE A 74 -2.63 -4.17 17.97
CA PHE A 74 -3.48 -3.01 17.68
C PHE A 74 -4.93 -3.35 18.02
N GLU A 75 -5.78 -2.32 18.10
CA GLU A 75 -7.22 -2.47 18.32
C GLU A 75 -7.95 -2.49 16.96
N PRO A 76 -8.60 -3.60 16.57
CA PRO A 76 -9.33 -3.66 15.30
C PRO A 76 -10.60 -2.81 15.35
N GLU A 77 -10.81 -2.00 14.31
CA GLU A 77 -11.98 -1.13 14.16
C GLU A 77 -12.46 -1.11 12.70
N ASN A 78 -13.70 -0.66 12.47
CA ASN A 78 -14.22 -0.50 11.11
C ASN A 78 -13.42 0.54 10.33
N GLY A 79 -13.18 0.30 9.04
CA GLY A 79 -12.40 1.18 8.18
C GLY A 79 -10.90 0.89 8.20
N VAL A 80 -10.42 0.03 9.11
CA VAL A 80 -8.99 -0.32 9.20
C VAL A 80 -8.64 -1.37 8.15
N GLU A 81 -7.60 -1.11 7.37
CA GLU A 81 -7.05 -2.08 6.44
C GLU A 81 -6.07 -3.03 7.16
N VAL A 82 -6.29 -4.33 6.98
CA VAL A 82 -5.56 -5.37 7.69
C VAL A 82 -5.06 -6.46 6.75
N LEU A 83 -3.94 -7.06 7.14
CA LEU A 83 -3.46 -8.32 6.59
C LEU A 83 -3.81 -9.43 7.60
N VAL A 84 -4.53 -10.46 7.14
CA VAL A 84 -4.97 -11.58 7.97
C VAL A 84 -4.46 -12.89 7.42
N ARG A 85 -4.05 -13.79 8.32
CA ARG A 85 -3.89 -15.21 8.02
C ARG A 85 -5.09 -15.97 8.56
N ALA A 86 -5.78 -16.71 7.70
CA ALA A 86 -7.04 -17.36 8.05
C ALA A 86 -7.20 -18.73 7.40
N ASN A 87 -8.13 -19.52 7.94
CA ASN A 87 -8.56 -20.79 7.37
C ASN A 87 -9.97 -20.63 6.79
N VAL A 88 -10.19 -21.19 5.60
CA VAL A 88 -11.50 -21.23 4.96
C VAL A 88 -12.38 -22.25 5.66
N SER A 89 -13.60 -21.88 6.03
CA SER A 89 -14.52 -22.76 6.76
C SER A 89 -15.98 -22.41 6.47
N LEU A 90 -16.89 -23.15 7.09
CA LEU A 90 -18.33 -22.93 7.04
C LEU A 90 -18.92 -23.00 8.45
N TYR A 91 -19.71 -22.00 8.82
CA TYR A 91 -20.44 -22.01 10.08
C TYR A 91 -21.65 -22.93 9.97
N GLU A 92 -21.50 -24.18 10.42
CA GLU A 92 -22.51 -25.24 10.26
C GLU A 92 -23.90 -24.85 10.74
N GLY A 93 -23.99 -24.12 11.86
CA GLY A 93 -25.27 -23.71 12.46
C GLY A 93 -26.10 -22.75 11.59
N ARG A 94 -25.49 -22.08 10.60
CA ARG A 94 -26.20 -21.22 9.64
C ARG A 94 -25.94 -21.57 8.18
N GLY A 95 -25.03 -22.50 7.90
CA GLY A 95 -24.60 -22.79 6.53
C GLY A 95 -23.86 -21.63 5.87
N GLU A 96 -23.21 -20.76 6.65
CA GLU A 96 -22.57 -19.56 6.12
C GLU A 96 -21.07 -19.80 5.87
N PHE A 97 -20.60 -19.46 4.67
CA PHE A 97 -19.17 -19.39 4.35
C PHE A 97 -18.47 -18.34 5.22
N GLN A 98 -17.31 -18.69 5.77
CA GLN A 98 -16.55 -17.79 6.64
C GLN A 98 -15.05 -18.07 6.62
N LEU A 99 -14.29 -17.10 7.15
CA LEU A 99 -12.88 -17.26 7.49
C LEU A 99 -12.69 -17.32 9.00
N ILE A 100 -11.85 -18.25 9.46
CA ILE A 100 -11.36 -18.28 10.84
C ILE A 100 -9.98 -17.63 10.87
N ILE A 101 -9.90 -16.43 11.43
CA ILE A 101 -8.67 -15.64 11.51
C ILE A 101 -7.77 -16.19 12.61
N GLU A 102 -6.55 -16.54 12.23
CA GLU A 102 -5.50 -17.06 13.12
C GLU A 102 -4.47 -15.99 13.48
N TYR A 103 -4.30 -14.99 12.62
CA TYR A 103 -3.39 -13.85 12.80
C TYR A 103 -3.92 -12.63 12.06
N MET A 104 -3.69 -11.44 12.62
CA MET A 104 -4.10 -10.16 12.03
C MET A 104 -3.08 -9.06 12.40
N GLU A 105 -2.68 -8.28 11.40
CA GLU A 105 -1.85 -7.08 11.55
C GLU A 105 -2.38 -5.94 10.65
N LEU A 106 -1.97 -4.71 10.94
CA LEU A 106 -2.28 -3.57 10.08
C LEU A 106 -1.65 -3.77 8.71
N ALA A 107 -2.38 -3.46 7.64
CA ALA A 107 -1.89 -3.61 6.27
C ALA A 107 -0.86 -2.53 5.86
N GLY A 108 -0.51 -1.60 6.77
CA GLY A 108 0.18 -0.33 6.50
C GLY A 108 1.46 -0.40 5.65
N GLU A 109 2.15 -1.54 5.59
CA GLU A 109 3.31 -1.72 4.69
C GLU A 109 2.95 -2.48 3.40
N GLY A 110 2.04 -3.46 3.45
CA GLY A 110 1.76 -4.35 2.31
C GLY A 110 0.94 -3.72 1.18
N GLY A 111 -0.04 -2.88 1.51
CA GLY A 111 -0.88 -2.20 0.52
C GLY A 111 -0.13 -1.14 -0.26
N LEU A 112 0.56 -0.24 0.46
CA LEU A 112 1.41 0.79 -0.13
C LEU A 112 2.57 0.15 -0.92
N GLN A 113 3.19 -0.90 -0.40
CA GLN A 113 4.24 -1.61 -1.15
C GLN A 113 3.70 -2.25 -2.44
N ARG A 114 2.51 -2.86 -2.42
CA ARG A 114 1.90 -3.42 -3.63
C ARG A 114 1.59 -2.33 -4.65
N ALA A 115 0.94 -1.25 -4.22
CA ALA A 115 0.63 -0.12 -5.10
C ALA A 115 1.90 0.53 -5.67
N TYR A 116 2.98 0.60 -4.88
CA TYR A 116 4.29 1.05 -5.35
C TYR A 116 4.86 0.12 -6.44
N GLU A 117 4.87 -1.19 -6.20
CA GLU A 117 5.38 -2.17 -7.19
C GLU A 117 4.52 -2.18 -8.46
N GLU A 118 3.20 -2.11 -8.36
CA GLU A 118 2.28 -2.01 -9.50
C GLU A 118 2.55 -0.75 -10.32
N LEU A 119 2.66 0.42 -9.67
CA LEU A 119 2.97 1.68 -10.34
C LEU A 119 4.37 1.64 -10.98
N LYS A 120 5.36 1.13 -10.27
CA LYS A 120 6.73 0.99 -10.78
C LYS A 120 6.78 0.08 -12.00
N GLN A 121 6.11 -1.07 -11.97
CA GLN A 121 6.03 -1.98 -13.11
C GLN A 121 5.33 -1.33 -14.30
N LYS A 122 4.20 -0.64 -14.07
CA LYS A 122 3.50 0.12 -15.10
C LYS A 122 4.43 1.13 -15.80
N LEU A 123 5.07 2.00 -15.03
CA LEU A 123 5.96 3.04 -15.57
C LEU A 123 7.23 2.45 -16.21
N PHE A 124 7.69 1.30 -15.73
CA PHE A 124 8.81 0.56 -16.34
C PHE A 124 8.45 -0.01 -17.70
N MET A 125 7.26 -0.61 -17.84
CA MET A 125 6.77 -1.10 -19.14
C MET A 125 6.52 0.02 -20.14
N GLU A 126 6.19 1.22 -19.66
CA GLU A 126 6.07 2.43 -20.49
C GLU A 126 7.43 3.04 -20.87
N GLY A 127 8.55 2.52 -20.36
CA GLY A 127 9.90 2.96 -20.72
C GLY A 127 10.43 4.17 -19.94
N LEU A 128 9.70 4.70 -18.95
CA LEU A 128 10.10 5.95 -18.26
C LEU A 128 11.49 5.88 -17.57
N PHE A 129 12.00 4.68 -17.31
CA PHE A 129 13.29 4.46 -16.65
C PHE A 129 14.42 4.07 -17.59
N GLU A 130 14.18 4.05 -18.91
CA GLU A 130 15.20 3.72 -19.90
C GLU A 130 16.36 4.74 -19.87
N GLU A 131 17.58 4.25 -20.03
CA GLU A 131 18.79 5.08 -19.91
C GLU A 131 18.84 6.17 -20.99
N GLU A 132 18.22 5.94 -22.14
CA GLU A 132 18.12 6.88 -23.26
C GLU A 132 17.32 8.15 -22.91
N HIS A 133 16.44 8.08 -21.91
CA HIS A 133 15.67 9.22 -21.43
C HIS A 133 16.35 10.01 -20.31
N LYS A 134 17.46 9.49 -19.75
CA LYS A 134 18.14 10.17 -18.64
C LYS A 134 18.92 11.38 -19.15
N GLN A 135 18.72 12.50 -18.46
CA GLN A 135 19.44 13.72 -18.74
C GLN A 135 20.83 13.71 -18.09
N PRO A 136 21.89 14.17 -18.80
CA PRO A 136 23.22 14.25 -18.23
C PRO A 136 23.26 15.31 -17.13
N LEU A 137 23.91 14.98 -16.01
CA LEU A 137 24.12 15.93 -14.93
C LEU A 137 25.24 16.92 -15.29
N PRO A 138 25.08 18.22 -14.99
CA PRO A 138 26.15 19.20 -15.18
C PRO A 138 27.32 18.89 -14.24
N ASN A 139 28.55 18.89 -14.77
CA ASN A 139 29.76 18.63 -13.97
C ASN A 139 30.00 19.70 -12.88
N MET A 140 29.63 20.96 -13.17
CA MET A 140 29.84 22.13 -12.30
C MET A 140 28.62 23.05 -12.40
N PRO A 141 27.50 22.72 -11.76
CA PRO A 141 26.32 23.58 -11.77
C PRO A 141 26.65 24.91 -11.09
N ARG A 142 26.25 26.03 -11.71
CA ARG A 142 26.35 27.37 -11.13
C ARG A 142 25.25 27.61 -10.12
N THR A 143 24.04 27.12 -10.40
CA THR A 143 22.88 27.26 -9.52
C THR A 143 22.17 25.92 -9.35
N ILE A 144 21.97 25.53 -8.09
CA ILE A 144 21.28 24.30 -7.69
C ILE A 144 19.94 24.69 -7.08
N GLY A 145 18.84 24.19 -7.66
CA GLY A 145 17.52 24.31 -7.08
C GLY A 145 17.25 23.17 -6.11
N ILE A 146 16.66 23.44 -4.95
CA ILE A 146 16.29 22.41 -3.97
C ILE A 146 14.79 22.49 -3.70
N ILE A 147 14.04 21.48 -4.14
CA ILE A 147 12.61 21.31 -3.87
C ILE A 147 12.48 20.43 -2.62
N THR A 148 12.11 21.04 -1.50
CA THR A 148 12.02 20.35 -0.20
C THR A 148 11.24 21.15 0.83
N SER A 149 11.03 20.58 2.03
CA SER A 149 10.46 21.30 3.17
C SER A 149 11.45 22.29 3.77
N PRO A 150 11.03 23.54 4.09
CA PRO A 150 11.92 24.58 4.59
C PRO A 150 12.44 24.33 6.01
N THR A 151 11.81 23.43 6.79
CA THR A 151 12.13 23.19 8.20
C THR A 151 12.73 21.82 8.49
N GLY A 152 12.81 20.95 7.47
CA GLY A 152 13.24 19.56 7.60
C GLY A 152 14.72 19.38 7.97
N ALA A 153 15.10 18.15 8.34
CA ALA A 153 16.50 17.76 8.50
C ALA A 153 17.22 17.67 7.13
N ALA A 154 16.52 17.17 6.10
CA ALA A 154 17.08 17.01 4.75
C ALA A 154 17.66 18.30 4.17
N ILE A 155 16.94 19.42 4.25
CA ILE A 155 17.46 20.70 3.75
C ILE A 155 18.74 21.11 4.50
N ARG A 156 18.80 20.90 5.83
CA ARG A 156 19.98 21.21 6.64
C ARG A 156 21.18 20.34 6.23
N ASP A 157 20.94 19.06 5.99
CA ASP A 157 21.98 18.13 5.57
C ASP A 157 22.51 18.46 4.17
N ILE A 158 21.61 18.72 3.21
CA ILE A 158 21.99 19.14 1.85
C ILE A 158 22.80 20.44 1.89
N LEU A 159 22.32 21.46 2.60
CA LEU A 159 23.02 22.75 2.72
C LEU A 159 24.39 22.59 3.40
N SER A 160 24.48 21.74 4.44
CA SER A 160 25.75 21.45 5.13
C SER A 160 26.76 20.77 4.20
N VAL A 161 26.31 19.77 3.42
CA VAL A 161 27.15 19.07 2.46
C VAL A 161 27.59 19.98 1.32
N LEU A 162 26.67 20.76 0.74
CA LEU A 162 26.99 21.70 -0.34
C LEU A 162 27.96 22.79 0.14
N LYS A 163 27.75 23.36 1.32
CA LYS A 163 28.67 24.35 1.89
C LYS A 163 30.09 23.79 2.08
N ARG A 164 30.21 22.51 2.44
CA ARG A 164 31.51 21.86 2.67
C ARG A 164 32.18 21.38 1.39
N ARG A 165 31.42 20.83 0.45
CA ARG A 165 31.96 20.13 -0.75
C ARG A 165 31.89 20.97 -2.03
N TYR A 166 30.99 21.95 -2.09
CA TYR A 166 30.75 22.77 -3.27
C TYR A 166 30.32 24.21 -2.92
N PRO A 167 31.15 24.98 -2.21
CA PRO A 167 30.79 26.33 -1.73
C PRO A 167 30.61 27.37 -2.84
N ALA A 168 31.04 27.07 -4.07
CA ALA A 168 30.96 27.99 -5.22
C ALA A 168 29.58 28.01 -5.90
N GLY A 169 28.72 27.01 -5.63
CA GLY A 169 27.38 26.93 -6.22
C GLY A 169 26.38 27.84 -5.52
N ASN A 170 25.57 28.55 -6.30
CA ASN A 170 24.39 29.26 -5.80
C ASN A 170 23.27 28.25 -5.48
N ILE A 171 22.46 28.58 -4.48
CA ILE A 171 21.37 27.70 -4.03
C ILE A 171 20.06 28.47 -4.06
N ILE A 172 19.04 27.89 -4.69
CA ILE A 172 17.67 28.37 -4.67
C ILE A 172 16.80 27.32 -3.98
N ILE A 173 16.05 27.74 -2.95
CA ILE A 173 15.13 26.85 -2.24
C ILE A 173 13.73 27.07 -2.79
N TYR A 174 13.09 25.98 -3.20
CA TYR A 174 11.72 25.90 -3.65
C TYR A 174 10.89 25.16 -2.58
N PRO A 175 10.30 25.89 -1.61
CA PRO A 175 9.72 25.28 -0.42
C PRO A 175 8.38 24.60 -0.73
N VAL A 176 8.24 23.34 -0.33
CA VAL A 176 7.00 22.55 -0.46
C VAL A 176 6.76 21.67 0.74
N ALA A 177 5.49 21.31 0.99
CA ALA A 177 5.21 20.16 1.84
C ALA A 177 5.70 18.88 1.15
N VAL A 178 6.42 18.04 1.90
CA VAL A 178 6.99 16.77 1.40
C VAL A 178 6.28 15.54 1.98
N GLN A 179 5.24 15.74 2.78
CA GLN A 179 4.48 14.70 3.47
C GLN A 179 3.07 15.20 3.77
N GLY A 180 2.12 14.26 3.84
CA GLY A 180 0.70 14.55 4.04
C GLY A 180 -0.08 14.79 2.74
N GLU A 181 -1.40 14.83 2.87
CA GLU A 181 -2.34 14.96 1.75
C GLU A 181 -2.04 16.21 0.89
N GLY A 182 -2.10 16.05 -0.43
CA GLY A 182 -1.80 17.12 -1.40
C GLY A 182 -0.32 17.42 -1.62
N SER A 183 0.62 16.77 -0.91
CA SER A 183 2.06 17.03 -1.10
C SER A 183 2.56 16.70 -2.50
N ALA A 184 2.11 15.60 -3.11
CA ALA A 184 2.50 15.22 -4.47
C ALA A 184 2.15 16.31 -5.50
N GLU A 185 0.97 16.94 -5.37
CA GLU A 185 0.52 18.02 -6.24
C GLU A 185 1.34 19.30 -6.02
N GLN A 186 1.67 19.63 -4.77
CA GLN A 186 2.51 20.77 -4.44
C GLN A 186 3.93 20.60 -5.01
N ILE A 187 4.53 19.42 -4.84
CA ILE A 187 5.84 19.07 -5.40
C ILE A 187 5.79 19.21 -6.92
N THR A 188 4.79 18.62 -7.57
CA THR A 188 4.62 18.68 -9.04
C THR A 188 4.49 20.12 -9.53
N THR A 189 3.70 20.94 -8.85
CA THR A 189 3.50 22.36 -9.19
C THR A 189 4.79 23.15 -9.02
N MET A 190 5.55 22.86 -7.97
CA MET A 190 6.82 23.53 -7.70
C MET A 190 7.92 23.11 -8.68
N LEU A 191 7.96 21.84 -9.09
CA LEU A 191 8.85 21.35 -10.14
C LEU A 191 8.64 22.13 -11.43
N LYS A 192 7.38 22.25 -11.88
CA LYS A 192 7.01 23.05 -13.07
C LYS A 192 7.34 24.54 -12.89
N THR A 193 7.24 25.06 -11.66
CA THR A 193 7.61 26.44 -11.36
C THR A 193 9.11 26.66 -11.48
N ALA A 194 9.93 25.75 -10.94
CA ALA A 194 11.38 25.81 -11.03
C ALA A 194 11.86 25.72 -12.49
N GLU A 195 11.29 24.78 -13.25
CA GLU A 195 11.53 24.64 -14.69
C GLU A 195 11.17 25.93 -15.44
N LYS A 196 9.96 26.47 -15.23
CA LYS A 196 9.52 27.70 -15.91
C LYS A 196 10.39 28.91 -15.60
N ARG A 197 10.91 29.01 -14.37
CA ARG A 197 11.82 30.09 -13.98
C ARG A 197 13.18 29.95 -14.64
N ASN A 198 13.61 28.73 -14.92
CA ASN A 198 14.86 28.41 -15.61
C ASN A 198 16.08 29.12 -14.98
N GLU A 199 16.12 29.16 -13.65
CA GLU A 199 17.16 29.82 -12.85
C GLU A 199 18.25 28.84 -12.36
N CYS A 200 18.01 27.53 -12.52
CA CYS A 200 18.84 26.45 -11.98
C CYS A 200 19.38 25.57 -13.11
N ASP A 201 20.59 25.06 -12.94
CA ASP A 201 21.20 24.10 -13.89
C ASP A 201 20.81 22.64 -13.56
N VAL A 202 20.41 22.40 -12.31
CA VAL A 202 20.02 21.08 -11.79
C VAL A 202 19.07 21.28 -10.62
N LEU A 203 18.12 20.36 -10.47
CA LEU A 203 17.17 20.33 -9.35
C LEU A 203 17.47 19.13 -8.45
N ILE A 204 17.44 19.36 -7.14
CA ILE A 204 17.42 18.33 -6.12
C ILE A 204 16.02 18.29 -5.55
N LEU A 205 15.34 17.16 -5.74
CA LEU A 205 14.05 16.88 -5.12
C LEU A 205 14.30 15.94 -3.94
N SER A 206 14.09 16.41 -2.72
CA SER A 206 14.46 15.61 -1.54
C SER A 206 13.53 15.82 -0.36
N ARG A 207 13.41 14.78 0.46
CA ARG A 207 12.73 14.76 1.76
C ARG A 207 13.63 14.16 2.84
N GLY A 208 13.21 14.26 4.11
CA GLY A 208 13.90 13.60 5.24
C GLY A 208 13.70 12.08 5.26
N GLY A 209 14.18 11.38 6.28
CA GLY A 209 13.73 10.01 6.56
C GLY A 209 12.25 9.96 7.02
N GLY A 210 11.64 8.78 7.08
CA GLY A 210 10.21 8.61 7.42
C GLY A 210 9.68 7.24 7.03
N SER A 211 8.46 6.92 7.45
CA SER A 211 7.75 5.67 7.09
C SER A 211 7.42 5.61 5.59
N ILE A 212 6.94 4.46 5.11
CA ILE A 212 6.47 4.34 3.72
C ILE A 212 5.26 5.25 3.43
N GLU A 213 4.46 5.55 4.45
CA GLU A 213 3.34 6.49 4.40
C GLU A 213 3.85 7.92 4.19
N ASP A 214 4.92 8.32 4.89
CA ASP A 214 5.59 9.61 4.71
C ASP A 214 6.21 9.74 3.32
N LEU A 215 6.63 8.61 2.73
CA LEU A 215 7.24 8.50 1.40
C LEU A 215 6.23 8.56 0.26
N TRP A 216 4.95 8.34 0.54
CA TRP A 216 3.96 8.09 -0.50
C TRP A 216 3.80 9.25 -1.48
N ALA A 217 4.04 10.49 -1.03
CA ALA A 217 3.99 11.68 -1.87
C ALA A 217 4.98 11.62 -3.07
N PHE A 218 6.06 10.84 -2.96
CA PHE A 218 7.05 10.64 -4.01
C PHE A 218 6.73 9.44 -4.91
N ASN A 219 5.87 8.52 -4.46
CA ASN A 219 5.39 7.35 -5.20
C ASN A 219 4.08 7.66 -5.94
N ASN A 220 4.04 8.81 -6.61
CA ASN A 220 2.87 9.30 -7.32
C ASN A 220 3.11 9.34 -8.83
N GLU A 221 2.14 8.83 -9.61
CA GLU A 221 2.26 8.76 -11.07
C GLU A 221 2.42 10.14 -11.73
N THR A 222 1.64 11.13 -11.30
CA THR A 222 1.68 12.50 -11.84
C THR A 222 3.04 13.13 -11.61
N LEU A 223 3.64 12.92 -10.44
CA LEU A 223 4.97 13.42 -10.13
C LEU A 223 6.04 12.71 -10.96
N ALA A 224 5.98 11.38 -11.09
CA ALA A 224 6.94 10.62 -11.90
C ALA A 224 6.94 11.08 -13.36
N ARG A 225 5.74 11.30 -13.94
CA ARG A 225 5.60 11.85 -15.29
C ARG A 225 6.10 13.28 -15.39
N ALA A 226 5.81 14.13 -14.40
CA ALA A 226 6.32 15.49 -14.39
C ALA A 226 7.85 15.56 -14.30
N ILE A 227 8.50 14.62 -13.60
CA ILE A 227 9.97 14.49 -13.58
C ILE A 227 10.48 14.05 -14.96
N PHE A 228 9.83 13.05 -15.58
CA PHE A 228 10.18 12.56 -16.90
C PHE A 228 10.10 13.67 -17.97
N ASP A 229 9.07 14.50 -17.92
CA ASP A 229 8.85 15.61 -18.87
C ASP A 229 9.69 16.87 -18.54
N CYS A 230 10.37 16.91 -17.40
CA CYS A 230 11.11 18.09 -16.96
C CYS A 230 12.38 18.27 -17.79
N SER A 231 12.59 19.47 -18.33
CA SER A 231 13.78 19.84 -19.12
C SER A 231 15.04 20.10 -18.29
N LEU A 232 14.92 20.27 -16.98
CA LEU A 232 16.04 20.41 -16.06
C LEU A 232 16.40 19.06 -15.44
N PRO A 233 17.69 18.68 -15.36
CA PRO A 233 18.09 17.44 -14.71
C PRO A 233 17.63 17.40 -13.24
N VAL A 234 16.94 16.33 -12.86
CA VAL A 234 16.41 16.14 -11.51
C VAL A 234 17.16 15.01 -10.80
N VAL A 235 17.67 15.29 -9.60
CA VAL A 235 18.21 14.29 -8.68
C VAL A 235 17.23 14.12 -7.52
N SER A 236 16.67 12.91 -7.38
CA SER A 236 15.77 12.56 -6.27
C SER A 236 16.52 11.88 -5.12
N GLY A 237 16.21 12.22 -3.87
CA GLY A 237 16.79 11.61 -2.66
C GLY A 237 15.79 11.36 -1.54
#